data_AF-A0A3M8AI15-F1
#
_entry.id   AF-A0A3M8AI15-F1
#
_cell.length_a   1.000
_cell.length_b   1.000
_cell.length_c   1.000
_cell.angle_alpha   90.00
_cell.angle_beta   90.00
_cell.angle_gamma   90.00
#
_symmetry.space_group_name_H-M   'P 1'
#
loop_
_entity.id
_entity.type
_entity.pdbx_description
1 polymer ?
#
loop_
_entity_poly.entity_id
_entity_poly.type
_entity_poly.pdbx_seq_one_letter_code
_entity_poly.pdbx_strand_id
1 'polypeptide(L)'
;MEQRRTGVPGWIARILGILYVAVLWWAWWNESQARQEPTQGQAQSSGTWIDQWAVVTHLLPAVILLIALVLGWWWPLVAAIGFLGYAVASIFSWMPEWVYAGIVTAPPLIIGLLFLLEWLRARRRSSAPVATG
;
A
#
# COMPACT_ATOMS: atom_id res chain seq x y z
N MET A 1 -5.63 9.12 27.97
CA MET A 1 -5.25 8.31 26.80
C MET A 1 -3.74 8.16 26.83
N GLU A 2 -3.23 6.97 27.16
CA GLU A 2 -1.79 6.72 27.18
C GLU A 2 -1.25 6.81 25.75
N GLN A 3 -0.34 7.77 25.51
CA GLN A 3 0.29 7.96 24.20
C GLN A 3 1.08 6.69 23.86
N ARG A 4 0.52 5.82 23.02
CA ARG A 4 1.24 4.69 22.44
C ARG A 4 2.39 5.28 21.62
N ARG A 5 3.60 5.29 22.19
CA ARG A 5 4.80 5.71 21.46
C ARG A 5 5.05 4.71 20.33
N THR A 6 4.95 5.21 19.10
CA THR A 6 5.26 4.50 17.89
C THR A 6 6.72 4.05 17.91
N GLY A 7 6.98 2.76 17.70
CA GLY A 7 8.34 2.25 17.56
C GLY A 7 9.00 2.69 16.25
N VAL A 8 10.32 2.53 16.17
CA VAL A 8 11.10 2.75 14.93
C VAL A 8 10.52 1.99 13.73
N PRO A 9 10.16 0.68 13.81
CA PRO A 9 9.55 -0.02 12.68
C PRO A 9 8.20 0.58 12.28
N GLY A 10 7.43 1.04 13.27
CA GLY A 10 6.20 1.76 13.03
C GLY A 10 6.45 2.98 12.15
N TRP A 11 7.41 3.85 12.50
CA TRP A 11 7.78 5.03 11.70
C TRP A 11 8.31 4.69 10.31
N ILE A 12 9.15 3.67 10.19
CA ILE A 12 9.63 3.19 8.88
C ILE A 12 8.45 2.75 8.02
N ALA A 13 7.51 1.98 8.57
CA ALA A 13 6.30 1.55 7.85
C ALA A 13 5.47 2.74 7.37
N ARG A 14 5.39 3.81 8.17
CA ARG A 14 4.67 5.05 7.83
C ARG A 14 5.27 5.70 6.58
N ILE A 15 6.57 5.94 6.64
CA ILE A 15 7.31 6.63 5.57
C ILE A 15 7.25 5.79 4.29
N LEU A 16 7.55 4.49 4.38
CA LEU A 16 7.47 3.60 3.23
C LEU A 16 6.05 3.50 2.67
N GLY A 17 5.02 3.47 3.53
CA GLY A 17 3.62 3.49 3.12
C GLY A 17 3.23 4.75 2.36
N ILE A 18 3.65 5.93 2.85
CA ILE A 18 3.42 7.22 2.15
C ILE A 18 4.09 7.20 0.78
N LEU A 19 5.37 6.80 0.73
CA LEU A 19 6.12 6.74 -0.53
C LEU A 19 5.46 5.75 -1.51
N TYR A 20 5.01 4.60 -1.04
CA TYR A 20 4.37 3.60 -1.89
C TYR A 20 3.03 4.07 -2.46
N VAL A 21 2.18 4.71 -1.64
CA VAL A 21 0.94 5.32 -2.11
C VAL A 21 1.23 6.42 -3.13
N ALA A 22 2.26 7.23 -2.92
CA ALA A 22 2.67 8.25 -3.88
C ALA A 22 3.14 7.64 -5.21
N VAL A 23 3.88 6.52 -5.17
CA VAL A 23 4.27 5.77 -6.38
C VAL A 23 3.06 5.26 -7.14
N LEU A 24 2.07 4.67 -6.46
CA LEU A 24 0.83 4.19 -7.12
C LEU A 24 0.03 5.35 -7.73
N TRP A 25 -0.04 6.49 -7.03
CA TRP A 25 -0.68 7.70 -7.53
C TRP A 25 0.02 8.24 -8.77
N TRP A 26 1.36 8.28 -8.74
CA TRP A 26 2.17 8.69 -9.89
C TRP A 26 2.04 7.73 -11.06
N ALA A 27 2.01 6.42 -10.82
CA ALA A 27 1.80 5.41 -11.86
C ALA A 27 0.44 5.57 -12.55
N TRP A 28 -0.63 5.77 -11.77
CA TRP A 28 -1.95 6.10 -12.29
C TRP A 28 -1.93 7.35 -13.16
N TRP A 29 -1.32 8.43 -12.65
CA TRP A 29 -1.24 9.71 -13.38
C TRP A 29 -0.46 9.56 -14.69
N ASN A 30 0.72 8.96 -14.65
CA ASN A 30 1.57 8.75 -15.81
C ASN A 30 0.86 7.91 -16.88
N GLU A 31 0.23 6.81 -16.47
CA GLU A 31 -0.54 5.96 -17.37
C GLU A 31 -1.74 6.70 -17.96
N SER A 32 -2.46 7.50 -17.15
CA SER A 32 -3.58 8.31 -17.62
C SER A 32 -3.16 9.36 -18.65
N GLN A 33 -2.01 10.02 -18.45
CA GLN A 33 -1.49 11.00 -19.40
C GLN A 33 -1.04 10.34 -20.72
N ALA A 34 -0.30 9.23 -20.64
CA ALA A 34 0.18 8.50 -21.81
C ALA A 34 -0.93 8.05 -22.76
N ARG A 35 -2.18 7.96 -22.27
CA ARG A 35 -3.35 7.54 -23.02
C ARG A 35 -4.18 8.69 -23.57
N GLN A 36 -3.92 9.91 -23.10
CA GLN A 36 -4.50 11.14 -23.62
C GLN A 36 -3.65 11.74 -24.74
N GLU A 37 -2.38 11.33 -24.85
CA GLU A 37 -1.50 11.73 -25.94
C GLU A 37 -2.00 11.16 -27.29
N PRO A 38 -2.22 12.00 -28.32
CA PRO A 38 -2.57 11.52 -29.64
C PRO A 38 -1.38 10.76 -30.23
N THR A 39 -1.46 9.43 -30.25
CA THR A 39 -0.56 8.60 -31.05
C THR A 39 -0.75 8.98 -32.51
N GLN A 40 0.35 9.26 -33.22
CA GLN A 40 0.34 9.74 -34.61
C GLN A 40 -0.65 8.94 -35.47
N GLY A 41 -1.80 9.55 -35.78
CA GLY A 41 -2.81 9.00 -36.68
C GLY A 41 -4.04 8.34 -36.05
N GLN A 42 -4.15 8.20 -34.72
CA GLN A 42 -5.38 7.68 -34.08
C GLN A 42 -6.17 8.79 -33.38
N ALA A 43 -7.47 8.86 -33.67
CA ALA A 43 -8.40 9.75 -32.97
C ALA A 43 -8.31 9.48 -31.45
N GLN A 44 -8.31 10.55 -30.65
CA GLN A 44 -8.33 10.48 -29.19
C GLN A 44 -9.34 9.41 -28.74
N SER A 45 -8.84 8.29 -28.22
CA SER A 45 -9.70 7.25 -27.68
C SER A 45 -10.16 7.69 -26.30
N SER A 46 -11.09 8.65 -26.27
CA SER A 46 -11.71 9.15 -25.05
C SER A 46 -12.41 7.98 -24.33
N GLY A 47 -11.90 7.55 -23.17
CA GLY A 47 -12.63 6.67 -22.23
C GLY A 47 -12.70 5.19 -22.60
N THR A 48 -11.61 4.58 -23.05
CA THR A 48 -11.59 3.15 -23.38
C THR A 48 -11.41 2.25 -22.14
N TRP A 49 -11.62 0.93 -22.30
CA TRP A 49 -11.32 -0.10 -21.29
C TRP A 49 -9.92 0.05 -20.68
N ILE A 50 -9.00 0.60 -21.47
CA ILE A 50 -7.65 0.94 -21.08
C ILE A 50 -7.72 1.88 -19.88
N ASP A 51 -8.41 3.03 -19.90
CA ASP A 51 -8.54 3.95 -18.75
C ASP A 51 -9.10 3.26 -17.50
N GLN A 52 -10.03 2.30 -17.69
CA GLN A 52 -10.54 1.48 -16.59
C GLN A 52 -9.42 0.62 -15.96
N TRP A 53 -8.50 0.08 -16.76
CA TRP A 53 -7.35 -0.68 -16.27
C TRP A 53 -6.48 0.15 -15.31
N ALA A 54 -6.10 1.38 -15.67
CA ALA A 54 -5.27 2.25 -14.82
C ALA A 54 -5.96 2.59 -13.50
N VAL A 55 -7.28 2.75 -13.53
CA VAL A 55 -8.08 2.96 -12.32
C VAL A 55 -7.99 1.73 -11.40
N VAL A 56 -8.13 0.53 -11.96
CA VAL A 56 -8.19 -0.71 -11.18
C VAL A 56 -6.81 -1.19 -10.70
N THR A 57 -5.74 -0.95 -11.46
CA THR A 57 -4.38 -1.40 -11.13
C THR A 57 -3.56 -0.41 -10.32
N HIS A 58 -3.89 0.88 -10.36
CA HIS A 58 -3.11 1.92 -9.68
C HIS A 58 -3.95 2.76 -8.73
N LEU A 59 -5.02 3.41 -9.21
CA LEU A 59 -5.79 4.38 -8.41
C LEU A 59 -6.54 3.71 -7.25
N LEU A 60 -7.29 2.64 -7.53
CA LEU A 60 -8.08 1.94 -6.54
C LEU A 60 -7.18 1.34 -5.44
N PRO A 61 -6.07 0.64 -5.77
CA PRO A 61 -5.05 0.28 -4.79
C PRO A 61 -4.51 1.47 -3.98
N ALA A 62 -4.18 2.59 -4.63
CA ALA A 62 -3.65 3.76 -3.95
C ALA A 62 -4.63 4.29 -2.89
N VAL A 63 -5.92 4.37 -3.22
CA VAL A 63 -6.97 4.84 -2.30
C VAL A 63 -7.16 3.86 -1.15
N ILE A 64 -7.27 2.55 -1.42
CA ILE A 64 -7.43 1.52 -0.38
C ILE A 64 -6.25 1.54 0.58
N LEU A 65 -5.02 1.60 0.06
CA LEU A 65 -3.81 1.63 0.87
C LEU A 65 -3.65 2.95 1.62
N LEU A 66 -4.07 4.08 1.04
CA LEU A 66 -4.10 5.36 1.74
C LEU A 66 -5.04 5.31 2.94
N ILE A 67 -6.25 4.76 2.77
CA ILE A 67 -7.20 4.58 3.87
C ILE A 67 -6.59 3.67 4.94
N ALA A 68 -6.02 2.52 4.54
CA ALA A 68 -5.37 1.60 5.47
C ALA A 68 -4.22 2.27 6.22
N LEU A 69 -3.42 3.10 5.54
CA LEU A 69 -2.29 3.84 6.11
C LEU A 69 -2.76 4.89 7.13
N VAL A 70 -3.78 5.68 6.79
CA VAL A 70 -4.37 6.69 7.68
C VAL A 70 -4.93 6.04 8.94
N LEU A 71 -5.75 5.00 8.78
CA LEU A 71 -6.30 4.24 9.92
C LEU A 71 -5.19 3.56 10.73
N GLY A 72 -4.10 3.17 10.06
CA GLY A 72 -2.88 2.61 10.63
C GLY A 72 -2.20 3.47 11.69
N TRP A 73 -2.48 4.78 11.74
CA TRP A 73 -1.91 5.67 12.76
C TRP A 73 -2.39 5.31 14.15
N TRP A 74 -3.64 4.89 14.26
CA TRP A 74 -4.26 4.48 15.51
C TRP A 74 -4.34 2.95 15.62
N TRP A 75 -4.50 2.26 14.50
CA TRP A 75 -4.70 0.81 14.46
C TRP A 75 -3.70 0.13 13.50
N PRO A 76 -2.46 -0.16 13.94
CA PRO A 76 -1.43 -0.73 13.07
C PRO A 76 -1.85 -2.04 12.38
N LEU A 77 -2.75 -2.83 12.99
CA LEU A 77 -3.28 -4.04 12.37
C LEU A 77 -4.09 -3.75 11.09
N VAL A 78 -4.82 -2.64 11.02
CA VAL A 78 -5.60 -2.26 9.83
C VAL A 78 -4.66 -1.98 8.66
N ALA A 79 -3.57 -1.25 8.91
CA ALA A 79 -2.54 -1.05 7.89
C ALA A 79 -1.86 -2.37 7.51
N ALA A 80 -1.52 -3.23 8.47
CA ALA A 80 -0.95 -4.55 8.17
C ALA A 80 -1.85 -5.36 7.25
N ILE A 81 -3.15 -5.45 7.54
CA ILE A 81 -4.12 -6.17 6.72
C ILE A 81 -4.24 -5.54 5.33
N GLY A 82 -4.32 -4.21 5.23
CA GLY A 82 -4.41 -3.52 3.94
C GLY A 82 -3.21 -3.79 3.04
N PHE A 83 -1.99 -3.60 3.56
CA PHE A 83 -0.76 -3.80 2.79
C PHE A 83 -0.47 -5.27 2.47
N LEU A 84 -0.68 -6.19 3.43
CA LEU A 84 -0.51 -7.63 3.18
C LEU A 84 -1.58 -8.18 2.24
N GLY A 85 -2.84 -7.76 2.39
CA GLY A 85 -3.93 -8.14 1.51
C GLY A 85 -3.67 -7.69 0.08
N TYR A 86 -3.18 -6.46 -0.10
CA TYR A 86 -2.77 -5.97 -1.40
C TYR A 86 -1.56 -6.74 -1.97
N ALA A 87 -0.54 -7.05 -1.16
CA ALA A 87 0.59 -7.87 -1.61
C ALA A 87 0.14 -9.26 -2.08
N VAL A 88 -0.82 -9.88 -1.40
CA VAL A 88 -1.40 -11.16 -1.86
C VAL A 88 -2.17 -10.96 -3.17
N ALA A 89 -3.00 -9.93 -3.26
CA ALA A 89 -3.75 -9.63 -4.48
C ALA A 89 -2.84 -9.36 -5.69
N SER A 90 -1.72 -8.66 -5.47
CA SER A 90 -0.77 -8.35 -6.53
C SER A 90 -0.11 -9.61 -7.09
N ILE A 91 0.15 -10.65 -6.30
CA ILE A 91 0.72 -11.92 -6.83
C ILE A 91 -0.18 -12.50 -7.93
N PHE A 92 -1.50 -12.42 -7.76
CA PHE A 92 -2.46 -12.95 -8.74
C PHE A 92 -2.65 -12.06 -9.97
N SER A 93 -2.31 -10.76 -9.89
CA SER A 93 -2.53 -9.83 -11.01
C SER A 93 -1.46 -9.88 -12.10
N TRP A 94 -0.26 -10.41 -11.83
CA TRP A 94 0.84 -10.45 -12.80
C TRP A 94 1.16 -11.84 -13.35
N MET A 95 0.35 -12.87 -13.13
CA MET A 95 0.64 -14.20 -13.72
C MET A 95 0.48 -14.15 -15.26
N PRO A 96 1.48 -14.58 -16.06
CA PRO A 96 2.71 -15.31 -15.70
C PRO A 96 4.01 -14.47 -15.65
N GLU A 97 3.94 -13.14 -15.67
CA GLU A 97 5.09 -12.22 -15.71
C GLU A 97 5.80 -12.06 -14.34
N TRP A 98 6.37 -13.16 -13.85
CA TRP A 98 7.01 -13.26 -12.53
C TRP A 98 8.16 -12.27 -12.27
N VAL A 99 8.75 -11.69 -13.31
CA VAL A 99 9.86 -10.72 -13.17
C VAL A 99 9.42 -9.48 -12.36
N TYR A 100 8.14 -9.10 -12.47
CA TYR A 100 7.58 -7.96 -11.74
C TYR A 100 7.13 -8.32 -10.33
N ALA A 101 7.04 -9.61 -9.99
CA ALA A 101 6.53 -10.06 -8.69
C ALA A 101 7.36 -9.46 -7.55
N GLY A 102 8.70 -9.46 -7.67
CA GLY A 102 9.57 -8.88 -6.67
C GLY A 102 9.38 -7.37 -6.51
N ILE A 103 9.42 -6.62 -7.61
CA ILE A 103 9.38 -5.15 -7.58
C ILE A 103 8.03 -4.63 -7.11
N VAL A 104 6.92 -5.26 -7.52
CA VAL A 104 5.58 -4.77 -7.20
C VAL A 104 5.07 -5.32 -5.86
N THR A 105 5.36 -6.59 -5.54
CA THR A 105 4.84 -7.26 -4.34
C THR A 105 5.72 -7.05 -3.12
N ALA A 106 7.04 -6.97 -3.26
CA ALA A 106 7.92 -6.84 -2.10
C ALA A 106 7.68 -5.55 -1.30
N PRO A 107 7.48 -4.36 -1.91
CA PRO A 107 7.23 -3.16 -1.14
C PRO A 107 5.99 -3.24 -0.22
N PRO A 108 4.77 -3.57 -0.70
CA PRO A 108 3.61 -3.67 0.18
C PRO A 108 3.75 -4.83 1.18
N LEU A 109 4.42 -5.93 0.83
CA LEU A 109 4.71 -7.02 1.76
C LEU A 109 5.57 -6.54 2.94
N ILE A 110 6.69 -5.86 2.67
CA ILE A 110 7.60 -5.33 3.68
C ILE A 110 6.87 -4.32 4.57
N ILE A 111 6.10 -3.40 3.98
CA ILE A 111 5.33 -2.41 4.72
C ILE A 111 4.31 -3.09 5.65
N GLY A 112 3.57 -4.06 5.13
CA GLY A 112 2.58 -4.83 5.90
C GLY A 112 3.21 -5.59 7.07
N LEU A 113 4.37 -6.22 6.86
CA LEU A 113 5.12 -6.92 7.92
C LEU A 113 5.61 -5.96 9.00
N LEU A 114 6.04 -4.74 8.65
CA LEU A 114 6.46 -3.74 9.64
C LEU A 114 5.29 -3.24 10.49
N PHE A 115 4.11 -3.02 9.89
CA PHE A 115 2.89 -2.69 10.64
C PHE A 115 2.45 -3.84 11.55
N LEU A 116 2.55 -5.08 11.07
CA LEU A 116 2.25 -6.27 11.88
C LEU A 116 3.20 -6.38 13.07
N LEU A 117 4.49 -6.14 12.86
CA LEU A 117 5.49 -6.13 13.93
C LEU A 117 5.20 -5.05 14.98
N GLU A 118 4.82 -3.84 14.54
CA GLU A 118 4.42 -2.76 15.45
C GLU A 118 3.20 -3.17 16.28
N TRP A 119 2.20 -3.78 15.65
CA TRP A 119 1.02 -4.28 16.36
C TRP A 119 1.36 -5.37 17.39
N LEU A 120 2.19 -6.35 17.02
CA LEU A 120 2.63 -7.42 17.93
C LEU A 120 3.39 -6.85 19.13
N ARG A 121 4.26 -5.86 18.91
CA ARG A 121 4.99 -5.16 19.98
C ARG A 121 4.06 -4.37 20.89
N ALA A 122 3.02 -3.76 20.33
CA ALA A 122 2.02 -3.04 21.10
C ALA A 122 1.18 -4.00 21.97
N ARG A 123 0.83 -5.19 21.46
CA ARG A 123 0.14 -6.22 22.24
C ARG A 123 0.98 -6.75 23.40
N ARG A 124 2.25 -7.08 23.16
CA ARG A 124 3.16 -7.58 24.21
C ARG A 124 3.31 -6.60 25.37
N ARG A 125 3.42 -5.30 25.08
CA ARG A 125 3.48 -4.24 26.10
C ARG A 125 2.22 -4.19 26.95
N SER A 126 1.04 -4.40 26.36
CA SER A 126 -0.23 -4.42 27.09
C SER A 126 -0.45 -5.68 27.94
N SER A 127 0.35 -6.74 27.75
CA SER A 127 0.23 -8.00 28.50
C SER A 127 1.33 -8.19 29.55
N ALA A 128 2.29 -7.26 29.67
CA ALA A 128 3.31 -7.35 30.70
C ALA A 128 2.65 -7.17 32.08
N PRO A 129 2.87 -8.09 33.05
CA PRO A 129 2.37 -7.91 34.40
C PRO A 129 2.92 -6.62 34.98
N VAL A 130 2.05 -5.79 35.56
CA VAL A 130 2.51 -4.71 36.45
C VAL A 130 3.19 -5.42 37.61
N ALA A 131 4.51 -5.29 37.70
CA ALA A 131 5.25 -5.75 38.88
C ALA A 131 4.74 -4.92 40.06
N THR A 132 3.80 -5.48 40.82
CA THR A 132 3.38 -4.93 42.10
C THR A 132 4.53 -5.16 43.08
N GLY A 133 5.39 -4.16 43.22
CA GLY A 133 6.32 -4.02 44.32
C GLY A 133 5.65 -3.38 45.52
#